data_AF-A0A0E9N1K1-F1
#
_entry.id   AF-A0A0E9N1K1-F1
#
_cell.length_a   1.000
_cell.length_b   1.000
_cell.length_c   1.000
_cell.angle_alpha   90.00
_cell.angle_beta   90.00
_cell.angle_gamma   90.00
#
_symmetry.space_group_name_H-M   'P 1'
#
loop_
_entity.id
_entity.type
_entity.pdbx_description
1 polymer ?
#
loop_
_entity_poly.entity_id
_entity_poly.type
_entity_poly.pdbx_seq_one_letter_code
_entity_poly.pdbx_strand_id
1 'polypeptide(L)'
;MQFEFVSDDTFQMILERDYEEVQKCIETKSAKSVLVLSGSIVEALLSDYFIENLPAGQTQATILATTLAALLDMAEAEAIITRSEKNLATVIKDYRNLIHPGREVRKNEQFDFETAQLAFQILNLLIRKIQRKYREKFAYTAEDILNSLNEDWNYNSIYSTVITRLSTGEKNNLIDAFVDIENKEKSKFIHYEGKFEYAEKYPEISDVKGYVIELKPLLRQETIKSYLKELIISVTSGHSLQAVSLYNLFHEDLHLLSEDDQFMVVTYMFSLLGNILENYRELAADKTFSTIGKYAKGDKGKQLLKDFCSFAIPHFGGKAIDFEIDLLEQILYSFPEDVKDEALEDLKQNLLPLEKVPKDIIENFVTPVIKRGLLKFE
;
A
#
# COMPACT_ATOMS: atom_id res chain seq x y z
N MET A 1 -18.75 18.64 -9.12
CA MET A 1 -17.50 19.17 -8.53
C MET A 1 -16.68 17.96 -8.13
N GLN A 2 -15.40 17.92 -8.45
CA GLN A 2 -14.53 16.79 -8.07
C GLN A 2 -13.93 17.05 -6.69
N PHE A 3 -13.95 16.03 -5.82
CA PHE A 3 -13.48 16.11 -4.44
C PHE A 3 -12.13 15.39 -4.23
N GLU A 4 -11.26 15.41 -5.24
CA GLU A 4 -9.94 14.75 -5.27
C GLU A 4 -9.00 15.08 -4.10
N PHE A 5 -9.29 16.12 -3.31
CA PHE A 5 -8.50 16.47 -2.12
C PHE A 5 -8.92 15.72 -0.85
N VAL A 6 -10.03 14.99 -0.91
CA VAL A 6 -10.57 14.17 0.18
C VAL A 6 -9.73 12.89 0.28
N SER A 7 -9.41 12.47 1.50
CA SER A 7 -8.42 11.42 1.75
C SER A 7 -8.99 10.01 1.70
N ASP A 8 -10.29 9.85 1.94
CA ASP A 8 -10.97 8.56 1.90
C ASP A 8 -11.89 8.47 0.68
N ASP A 9 -11.69 7.43 -0.14
CA ASP A 9 -12.43 7.22 -1.38
C ASP A 9 -13.95 7.09 -1.16
N THR A 10 -14.36 6.52 -0.02
CA THR A 10 -15.78 6.39 0.33
C THR A 10 -16.38 7.76 0.60
N PHE A 11 -15.68 8.60 1.36
CA PHE A 11 -16.08 10.01 1.55
C PHE A 11 -16.09 10.77 0.23
N GLN A 12 -15.08 10.61 -0.63
CA GLN A 12 -15.02 11.27 -1.93
C GLN A 12 -16.26 10.92 -2.78
N MET A 13 -16.56 9.64 -2.94
CA MET A 13 -17.72 9.18 -3.70
C MET A 13 -19.05 9.72 -3.14
N ILE A 14 -19.20 9.71 -1.81
CA ILE A 14 -20.40 10.25 -1.15
C ILE A 14 -20.53 11.75 -1.40
N LEU A 15 -19.43 12.50 -1.28
CA LEU A 15 -19.40 13.95 -1.46
C LEU A 15 -19.70 14.35 -2.90
N GLU A 16 -19.14 13.65 -3.88
CA GLU A 16 -19.40 13.89 -5.30
C GLU A 16 -20.87 13.65 -5.64
N ARG A 17 -21.41 12.50 -5.21
CA ARG A 17 -22.84 12.16 -5.37
C ARG A 17 -23.75 13.20 -4.72
N ASP A 18 -23.52 13.53 -3.45
CA ASP A 18 -24.38 14.44 -2.69
C ASP A 18 -24.30 15.87 -3.23
N TYR A 19 -23.13 16.28 -3.73
CA TYR A 19 -22.96 17.59 -4.35
C TYR A 19 -23.69 17.67 -5.70
N GLU A 20 -23.62 16.63 -6.53
CA GLU A 20 -24.42 16.59 -7.76
C GLU A 20 -25.93 16.63 -7.46
N GLU A 21 -26.36 15.94 -6.40
CA GLU A 21 -27.76 15.96 -5.95
C GLU A 21 -28.18 17.35 -5.46
N VAL A 22 -27.34 18.03 -4.67
CA VAL A 22 -27.68 19.38 -4.17
C VAL A 22 -27.77 20.39 -5.31
N GLN A 23 -26.96 20.25 -6.36
CA GLN A 23 -27.06 21.08 -7.57
C GLN A 23 -28.41 20.90 -8.28
N LYS A 24 -28.86 19.65 -8.46
CA LYS A 24 -30.20 19.36 -9.02
C LYS A 24 -31.32 19.92 -8.13
N CYS A 25 -31.14 19.87 -6.81
CA CYS A 25 -32.09 20.46 -5.86
C CYS A 25 -32.17 22.00 -5.98
N ILE A 26 -31.05 22.67 -6.26
CA ILE A 26 -31.02 24.10 -6.56
C ILE A 26 -31.80 24.41 -7.85
N GLU A 27 -31.56 23.65 -8.92
CA GLU A 27 -32.23 23.84 -10.22
C GLU A 27 -33.74 23.65 -10.13
N THR A 28 -34.18 22.67 -9.35
CA THR A 28 -35.60 22.33 -9.16
C THR A 28 -36.29 23.12 -8.05
N LYS A 29 -35.56 24.03 -7.38
CA LYS A 29 -36.04 24.82 -6.22
C LYS A 29 -36.51 23.97 -5.03
N SER A 30 -35.89 22.81 -4.84
CA SER A 30 -36.17 21.89 -3.73
C SER A 30 -35.50 22.36 -2.42
N ALA A 31 -36.03 23.44 -1.83
CA ALA A 31 -35.40 24.18 -0.73
C ALA A 31 -34.99 23.29 0.46
N LYS A 32 -35.89 22.44 0.94
CA LYS A 32 -35.62 21.53 2.07
C LYS A 32 -34.45 20.58 1.80
N SER A 33 -34.40 20.01 0.60
CA SER A 33 -33.32 19.09 0.22
C SER A 33 -31.98 19.80 0.14
N VAL A 34 -31.94 21.00 -0.44
CA VAL A 34 -30.72 21.83 -0.47
C VAL A 34 -30.17 22.06 0.94
N LEU A 35 -31.06 22.42 1.87
CA LEU A 35 -30.71 22.70 3.25
C LEU A 35 -30.15 21.46 3.98
N VAL A 36 -30.81 20.30 3.82
CA VAL A 36 -30.38 19.06 4.46
C VAL A 36 -29.05 18.56 3.89
N LEU A 37 -28.92 18.51 2.56
CA LEU A 37 -27.72 18.05 1.88
C LEU A 37 -26.52 18.97 2.15
N SER A 38 -26.73 20.29 2.20
CA SER A 38 -25.65 21.23 2.53
C SER A 38 -25.02 20.93 3.90
N GLY A 39 -25.82 20.56 4.89
CA GLY A 39 -25.30 20.17 6.21
C GLY A 39 -24.58 18.82 6.19
N SER A 40 -25.10 17.85 5.43
CA SER A 40 -24.47 16.54 5.27
C SER A 40 -23.08 16.64 4.63
N ILE A 41 -22.97 17.42 3.55
CA ILE A 41 -21.70 17.60 2.81
C ILE A 41 -20.64 18.27 3.69
N VAL A 42 -20.99 19.31 4.46
CA VAL A 42 -20.03 19.97 5.37
C VAL A 42 -19.58 19.01 6.47
N GLU A 43 -20.50 18.22 7.03
CA GLU A 43 -20.19 17.22 8.06
C GLU A 43 -19.21 16.17 7.52
N ALA A 44 -19.48 15.64 6.32
CA ALA A 44 -18.61 14.67 5.67
C ALA A 44 -17.21 15.24 5.40
N LEU A 45 -17.11 16.47 4.88
CA LEU A 45 -15.81 17.13 4.62
C LEU A 45 -14.98 17.36 5.88
N LEU A 46 -15.61 17.85 6.94
CA LEU A 46 -14.90 18.06 8.21
C LEU A 46 -14.53 16.74 8.87
N SER A 47 -15.39 15.72 8.76
CA SER A 47 -15.09 14.38 9.27
C SER A 47 -13.85 13.81 8.60
N ASP A 48 -13.80 13.81 7.26
CA ASP A 48 -12.61 13.36 6.53
C ASP A 48 -11.36 14.14 6.96
N TYR A 49 -11.48 15.48 7.06
CA TYR A 49 -10.33 16.31 7.44
C TYR A 49 -9.79 15.98 8.82
N PHE A 50 -10.67 15.79 9.80
CA PHE A 50 -10.24 15.45 11.16
C PHE A 50 -9.85 14.00 11.34
N ILE A 51 -10.34 13.07 10.50
CA ILE A 51 -9.84 11.69 10.48
C ILE A 51 -8.41 11.66 9.93
N GLU A 52 -8.15 12.44 8.88
CA GLU A 52 -6.82 12.58 8.31
C GLU A 52 -5.87 13.35 9.25
N ASN A 53 -6.43 14.25 10.06
CA ASN A 53 -5.70 15.15 10.94
C ASN A 53 -6.17 15.00 12.39
N LEU A 54 -6.10 13.76 12.91
CA LEU A 54 -6.64 13.43 14.23
C LEU A 54 -6.16 14.42 15.31
N PRO A 55 -7.09 15.18 15.92
CA PRO A 55 -6.77 16.00 17.08
C PRO A 55 -6.29 15.11 18.24
N ALA A 56 -5.42 15.65 19.09
CA ALA A 56 -4.86 14.90 20.21
C ALA A 56 -5.97 14.28 21.09
N GLY A 57 -5.88 12.96 21.32
CA GLY A 57 -6.85 12.21 22.12
C GLY A 57 -8.14 11.81 21.40
N GLN A 58 -8.29 12.14 20.11
CA GLN A 58 -9.39 11.66 19.28
C GLN A 58 -9.01 10.38 18.51
N THR A 59 -10.02 9.61 18.13
CA THR A 59 -9.90 8.46 17.22
C THR A 59 -10.83 8.66 16.04
N GLN A 60 -10.62 7.89 14.96
CA GLN A 60 -11.54 7.91 13.82
C GLN A 60 -13.00 7.67 14.26
N ALA A 61 -13.22 6.72 15.18
CA ALA A 61 -14.55 6.40 15.69
C ALA A 61 -15.18 7.58 16.46
N THR A 62 -14.38 8.35 17.22
CA THR A 62 -14.90 9.51 17.93
C THR A 62 -15.21 10.66 16.98
N ILE A 63 -14.39 10.90 15.95
CA ILE A 63 -14.67 11.91 14.92
C ILE A 63 -15.96 11.57 14.17
N LEU A 64 -16.14 10.32 13.73
CA LEU A 64 -17.36 9.88 13.03
C LEU A 64 -18.63 9.99 13.89
N ALA A 65 -18.51 9.88 15.21
CA ALA A 65 -19.62 10.07 16.13
C ALA A 65 -19.87 11.55 16.50
N THR A 66 -19.00 12.46 16.04
CA THR A 66 -19.05 13.88 16.43
C THR A 66 -20.09 14.64 15.61
N THR A 67 -20.86 15.49 16.29
CA THR A 67 -21.86 16.33 15.62
C THR A 67 -21.22 17.43 14.76
N LEU A 68 -21.89 17.86 13.69
CA LEU A 68 -21.46 19.02 12.88
C LEU A 68 -21.16 20.27 13.71
N ALA A 69 -21.87 20.50 14.82
CA ALA A 69 -21.60 21.64 15.71
C ALA A 69 -20.16 21.59 16.25
N ALA A 70 -19.79 20.44 16.82
CA ALA A 70 -18.47 20.22 17.38
C ALA A 70 -17.39 20.15 16.29
N LEU A 71 -17.70 19.62 15.10
CA LEU A 71 -16.80 19.69 13.94
C LEU A 71 -16.51 21.15 13.53
N LEU A 72 -17.52 22.02 13.53
CA LEU A 72 -17.34 23.46 13.26
C LEU A 72 -16.56 24.17 14.38
N ASP A 73 -16.75 23.77 15.64
CA ASP A 73 -15.95 24.27 16.77
C ASP A 73 -14.47 23.90 16.60
N MET A 74 -14.18 22.66 16.23
CA MET A 74 -12.82 22.20 15.93
C MET A 74 -12.24 22.92 14.71
N ALA A 75 -13.05 23.16 13.66
CA ALA A 75 -12.60 23.86 12.46
C ALA A 75 -12.24 25.34 12.73
N GLU A 76 -12.94 26.00 13.64
CA GLU A 76 -12.56 27.34 14.13
C GLU A 76 -11.26 27.28 14.93
N ALA A 77 -11.12 26.30 15.84
CA ALA A 77 -9.92 26.14 16.67
C ALA A 77 -8.64 25.88 15.85
N GLU A 78 -8.75 25.09 14.77
CA GLU A 78 -7.66 24.80 13.81
C GLU A 78 -7.47 25.89 12.74
N ALA A 79 -8.19 27.02 12.87
CA ALA A 79 -8.18 28.13 11.93
C ALA A 79 -8.42 27.70 10.46
N ILE A 80 -9.28 26.69 10.25
CA ILE A 80 -9.78 26.31 8.92
C ILE A 80 -10.81 27.35 8.45
N ILE A 81 -11.65 27.76 9.39
CA ILE A 81 -12.67 28.79 9.24
C ILE A 81 -12.51 29.85 10.33
N THR A 82 -12.99 31.05 10.05
CA THR A 82 -13.07 32.15 11.01
C THR A 82 -14.31 32.03 11.88
N ARG A 83 -14.32 32.74 13.01
CA ARG A 83 -15.51 32.86 13.88
C ARG A 83 -16.76 33.33 13.13
N SER A 84 -16.61 34.30 12.23
CA SER A 84 -17.71 34.77 11.38
C SER A 84 -18.24 33.68 10.46
N GLU A 85 -17.36 32.87 9.87
CA GLU A 85 -17.73 31.78 8.98
C GLU A 85 -18.40 30.63 9.74
N LYS A 86 -17.96 30.32 10.96
CA LYS A 86 -18.64 29.38 11.85
C LYS A 86 -20.05 29.85 12.21
N ASN A 87 -20.22 31.14 12.53
CA ASN A 87 -21.55 31.70 12.81
C ASN A 87 -22.48 31.53 11.60
N LEU A 88 -21.98 31.74 10.38
CA LEU A 88 -22.72 31.48 9.15
C LEU A 88 -23.03 29.98 8.97
N ALA A 89 -22.06 29.10 9.21
CA ALA A 89 -22.23 27.64 9.11
C ALA A 89 -23.22 27.06 10.14
N THR A 90 -23.43 27.74 11.26
CA THR A 90 -24.41 27.34 12.28
C THR A 90 -25.84 27.30 11.71
N VAL A 91 -26.13 28.15 10.72
CA VAL A 91 -27.39 28.16 9.98
C VAL A 91 -27.61 26.83 9.25
N ILE A 92 -26.58 26.33 8.55
CA ILE A 92 -26.61 25.03 7.87
C ILE A 92 -26.84 23.89 8.86
N LYS A 93 -26.16 23.91 10.01
CA LYS A 93 -26.31 22.91 11.08
C LYS A 93 -27.76 22.79 11.55
N ASP A 94 -28.42 23.93 11.76
CA ASP A 94 -29.79 23.93 12.22
C ASP A 94 -30.75 23.34 11.18
N TYR A 95 -30.48 23.59 9.90
CA TYR A 95 -31.32 23.10 8.82
C TYR A 95 -31.13 21.62 8.43
N ARG A 96 -29.96 21.00 8.69
CA ARG A 96 -29.77 19.53 8.49
C ARG A 96 -30.87 18.72 9.20
N ASN A 97 -31.28 19.20 10.36
CA ASN A 97 -32.25 18.52 11.21
C ASN A 97 -33.71 18.75 10.76
N LEU A 98 -33.96 19.52 9.70
CA LEU A 98 -35.28 19.65 9.07
C LEU A 98 -35.77 18.32 8.48
N ILE A 99 -34.90 17.31 8.35
CA ILE A 99 -35.32 15.95 8.01
C ILE A 99 -36.40 15.41 8.96
N HIS A 100 -36.47 15.91 10.20
CA HIS A 100 -37.49 15.56 11.17
C HIS A 100 -38.65 16.59 11.17
N PRO A 101 -39.86 16.23 10.67
CA PRO A 101 -40.99 17.17 10.62
C PRO A 101 -41.40 17.72 11.99
N GLY A 102 -41.22 16.94 13.05
CA GLY A 102 -41.48 17.38 14.42
C GLY A 102 -40.54 18.50 14.92
N ARG A 103 -39.41 18.76 14.23
CA ARG A 103 -38.56 19.93 14.52
C ARG A 103 -39.18 21.21 13.95
N GLU A 104 -39.71 21.15 12.72
CA GLU A 104 -40.39 22.28 12.07
C GLU A 104 -41.56 22.77 12.91
N VAL A 105 -42.41 21.85 13.38
CA VAL A 105 -43.57 22.18 14.22
C VAL A 105 -43.16 22.79 15.56
N ARG A 106 -42.16 22.22 16.24
CA ARG A 106 -41.74 22.67 17.58
C ARG A 106 -41.04 24.02 17.58
N LYS A 107 -40.24 24.29 16.56
CA LYS A 107 -39.46 25.53 16.47
C LYS A 107 -40.11 26.60 15.58
N ASN A 108 -41.23 26.26 14.93
CA ASN A 108 -41.87 27.10 13.92
C ASN A 108 -40.83 27.60 12.88
N GLU A 109 -39.93 26.70 12.46
CA GLU A 109 -38.89 27.02 11.49
C GLU A 109 -39.55 27.29 10.13
N GLN A 110 -39.32 28.49 9.59
CA GLN A 110 -39.74 28.89 8.25
C GLN A 110 -38.51 28.91 7.36
N PHE A 111 -38.62 28.31 6.17
CA PHE A 111 -37.56 28.34 5.17
C PHE A 111 -38.18 28.46 3.79
N ASP A 112 -37.48 29.17 2.92
CA ASP A 112 -37.84 29.41 1.53
C ASP A 112 -36.65 29.09 0.62
N PHE A 113 -36.81 29.37 -0.66
CA PHE A 113 -35.75 29.11 -1.62
C PHE A 113 -34.58 30.10 -1.45
N GLU A 114 -34.82 31.34 -1.03
CA GLU A 114 -33.78 32.30 -0.70
C GLU A 114 -32.87 31.78 0.43
N THR A 115 -33.47 31.19 1.47
CA THR A 115 -32.77 30.53 2.58
C THR A 115 -31.91 29.37 2.10
N ALA A 116 -32.45 28.54 1.19
CA ALA A 116 -31.72 27.44 0.57
C ALA A 116 -30.55 27.92 -0.28
N GLN A 117 -30.72 28.99 -1.06
CA GLN A 117 -29.64 29.60 -1.84
C GLN A 117 -28.51 30.11 -0.96
N LEU A 118 -28.84 30.76 0.16
CA LEU A 118 -27.84 31.22 1.13
C LEU A 118 -27.06 30.04 1.73
N ALA A 119 -27.74 28.97 2.12
CA ALA A 119 -27.08 27.77 2.63
C ALA A 119 -26.13 27.15 1.60
N PHE A 120 -26.54 27.08 0.34
CA PHE A 120 -25.69 26.58 -0.75
C PHE A 120 -24.47 27.48 -1.01
N GLN A 121 -24.60 28.81 -0.88
CA GLN A 121 -23.46 29.73 -0.96
C GLN A 121 -22.47 29.52 0.19
N ILE A 122 -22.99 29.33 1.42
CA ILE A 122 -22.16 29.05 2.61
C ILE A 122 -21.46 27.69 2.45
N LEU A 123 -22.16 26.65 1.96
CA LEU A 123 -21.56 25.36 1.62
C LEU A 123 -20.35 25.54 0.70
N ASN A 124 -20.52 26.24 -0.42
CA ASN A 124 -19.46 26.46 -1.39
C ASN A 124 -18.28 27.26 -0.81
N LEU A 125 -18.54 28.20 0.10
CA LEU A 125 -17.49 28.88 0.85
C LEU A 125 -16.69 27.91 1.72
N LEU A 126 -17.39 27.06 2.48
CA LEU A 126 -16.77 26.09 3.38
C LEU A 126 -15.95 25.05 2.61
N ILE A 127 -16.46 24.53 1.49
CA ILE A 127 -15.73 23.63 0.60
C ILE A 127 -14.38 24.25 0.19
N ARG A 128 -14.39 25.49 -0.31
CA ARG A 128 -13.14 26.16 -0.73
C ARG A 128 -12.15 26.35 0.42
N LYS A 129 -12.65 26.63 1.64
CA LYS A 129 -11.81 26.83 2.83
C LYS A 129 -11.16 25.53 3.27
N ILE A 130 -11.95 24.47 3.35
CA ILE A 130 -11.48 23.13 3.72
C ILE A 130 -10.50 22.64 2.67
N GLN A 131 -10.84 22.72 1.37
CA GLN A 131 -9.94 22.35 0.27
C GLN A 131 -8.60 23.09 0.33
N ARG A 132 -8.62 24.41 0.59
CA ARG A 132 -7.38 25.17 0.73
C ARG A 132 -6.54 24.66 1.91
N LYS A 133 -7.17 24.35 3.05
CA LYS A 133 -6.47 23.81 4.22
C LYS A 133 -5.88 22.42 3.95
N TYR A 134 -6.57 21.58 3.18
CA TYR A 134 -6.01 20.33 2.67
C TYR A 134 -4.75 20.62 1.85
N ARG A 135 -4.81 21.50 0.85
CA ARG A 135 -3.65 21.80 -0.01
C ARG A 135 -2.46 22.43 0.71
N GLU A 136 -2.71 23.20 1.77
CA GLU A 136 -1.65 23.74 2.64
C GLU A 136 -0.90 22.63 3.37
N LYS A 137 -1.60 21.55 3.76
CA LYS A 137 -1.05 20.45 4.53
C LYS A 137 -0.54 19.30 3.66
N PHE A 138 -1.32 18.93 2.67
CA PHE A 138 -1.09 17.88 1.68
C PHE A 138 -0.91 18.52 0.31
N ALA A 139 0.35 18.81 -0.01
CA ALA A 139 0.70 19.66 -1.15
C ALA A 139 0.90 18.88 -2.45
N TYR A 140 0.90 17.55 -2.38
CA TYR A 140 1.23 16.67 -3.49
C TYR A 140 0.20 15.54 -3.58
N THR A 141 0.03 15.04 -4.80
CA THR A 141 -0.71 13.82 -5.13
C THR A 141 0.26 12.69 -5.47
N ALA A 142 -0.21 11.45 -5.46
CA ALA A 142 0.53 10.29 -5.95
C ALA A 142 1.01 10.50 -7.39
N GLU A 143 0.16 11.09 -8.24
CA GLU A 143 0.52 11.40 -9.63
C GLU A 143 1.65 12.43 -9.72
N ASP A 144 1.67 13.45 -8.86
CA ASP A 144 2.79 14.41 -8.79
C ASP A 144 4.11 13.70 -8.45
N ILE A 145 4.07 12.75 -7.49
CA ILE A 145 5.25 11.96 -7.11
C ILE A 145 5.71 11.09 -8.27
N LEU A 146 4.80 10.35 -8.90
CA LEU A 146 5.13 9.45 -10.01
C LEU A 146 5.68 10.23 -11.20
N ASN A 147 5.07 11.35 -11.57
CA ASN A 147 5.60 12.22 -12.62
C ASN A 147 7.01 12.71 -12.28
N SER A 148 7.23 13.16 -11.04
CA SER A 148 8.54 13.66 -10.60
C SER A 148 9.62 12.58 -10.61
N LEU A 149 9.30 11.36 -10.13
CA LEU A 149 10.20 10.21 -10.17
C LEU A 149 10.53 9.78 -11.61
N ASN A 150 9.54 9.88 -12.51
CA ASN A 150 9.71 9.52 -13.91
C ASN A 150 10.52 10.55 -14.71
N GLU A 151 10.50 11.82 -14.32
CA GLU A 151 11.12 12.92 -15.08
C GLU A 151 12.49 13.38 -14.52
N ASP A 152 12.70 13.32 -13.19
CA ASP A 152 13.91 13.83 -12.54
C ASP A 152 14.52 12.83 -11.56
N TRP A 153 15.63 12.22 -11.96
CA TRP A 153 16.42 11.31 -11.13
C TRP A 153 16.90 11.92 -9.80
N ASN A 154 17.04 13.25 -9.69
CA ASN A 154 17.43 13.90 -8.43
C ASN A 154 16.30 13.93 -7.42
N TYR A 155 15.06 13.72 -7.84
CA TYR A 155 13.89 13.69 -6.96
C TYR A 155 14.00 12.61 -5.87
N ASN A 156 14.73 11.53 -6.16
CA ASN A 156 15.08 10.48 -5.21
C ASN A 156 15.68 11.01 -3.90
N SER A 157 16.48 12.07 -3.98
CA SER A 157 17.12 12.67 -2.80
C SER A 157 16.13 13.33 -1.82
N ILE A 158 14.94 13.68 -2.30
CA ILE A 158 13.90 14.34 -1.51
C ILE A 158 12.62 13.52 -1.35
N TYR A 159 12.52 12.36 -2.01
CA TYR A 159 11.33 11.49 -2.02
C TYR A 159 10.80 11.24 -0.60
N SER A 160 11.65 10.73 0.31
CA SER A 160 11.32 10.50 1.73
C SER A 160 10.66 11.70 2.41
N THR A 161 11.09 12.92 2.07
CA THR A 161 10.55 14.15 2.66
C THR A 161 9.20 14.50 2.04
N VAL A 162 9.05 14.35 0.72
CA VAL A 162 7.83 14.74 0.01
C VAL A 162 6.66 13.81 0.34
N ILE A 163 6.88 12.50 0.44
CA ILE A 163 5.81 11.54 0.76
C ILE A 163 5.14 11.77 2.13
N THR A 164 5.83 12.44 3.06
CA THR A 164 5.23 12.82 4.35
C THR A 164 4.12 13.87 4.21
N ARG A 165 4.09 14.56 3.06
CA ARG A 165 3.13 15.62 2.72
C ARG A 165 2.02 15.11 1.78
N LEU A 166 1.88 13.79 1.64
CA LEU A 166 0.71 13.15 1.02
C LEU A 166 -0.37 12.91 2.07
N SER A 167 -1.64 13.00 1.67
CA SER A 167 -2.74 12.50 2.47
C SER A 167 -2.71 10.97 2.54
N THR A 168 -3.47 10.35 3.44
CA THR A 168 -3.61 8.89 3.51
C THR A 168 -4.09 8.31 2.19
N GLY A 169 -5.10 8.92 1.55
CA GLY A 169 -5.60 8.49 0.24
C GLY A 169 -4.52 8.52 -0.82
N GLU A 170 -3.76 9.61 -0.91
CA GLU A 170 -2.67 9.72 -1.87
C GLU A 170 -1.50 8.77 -1.58
N LYS A 171 -1.27 8.40 -0.32
CA LYS A 171 -0.30 7.34 0.01
C LYS A 171 -0.80 5.97 -0.47
N ASN A 172 -2.09 5.68 -0.31
CA ASN A 172 -2.71 4.44 -0.81
C ASN A 172 -2.61 4.38 -2.34
N ASN A 173 -3.00 5.45 -3.03
CA ASN A 173 -2.88 5.57 -4.49
C ASN A 173 -1.43 5.36 -4.96
N LEU A 174 -0.45 5.89 -4.21
CA LEU A 174 0.96 5.74 -4.54
C LEU A 174 1.46 4.29 -4.35
N ILE A 175 1.04 3.60 -3.27
CA ILE A 175 1.42 2.18 -3.09
C ILE A 175 0.75 1.28 -4.12
N ASP A 176 -0.51 1.55 -4.50
CA ASP A 176 -1.19 0.85 -5.60
C ASP A 176 -0.40 1.00 -6.92
N ALA A 177 -0.01 2.23 -7.26
CA ALA A 177 0.79 2.49 -8.44
C ALA A 177 2.16 1.77 -8.42
N PHE A 178 2.82 1.70 -7.26
CA PHE A 178 4.05 0.92 -7.14
C PHE A 178 3.82 -0.58 -7.28
N VAL A 179 2.72 -1.13 -6.76
CA VAL A 179 2.37 -2.55 -6.98
C VAL A 179 2.15 -2.82 -8.48
N ASP A 180 1.49 -1.92 -9.19
CA ASP A 180 1.29 -2.03 -10.64
C ASP A 180 2.60 -1.97 -11.42
N ILE A 181 3.50 -1.04 -11.05
CA ILE A 181 4.84 -0.94 -11.65
C ILE A 181 5.66 -2.20 -11.36
N GLU A 182 5.62 -2.73 -10.13
CA GLU A 182 6.29 -3.97 -9.77
C GLU A 182 5.77 -5.15 -10.59
N ASN A 183 4.45 -5.29 -10.73
CA ASN A 183 3.85 -6.30 -11.60
C ASN A 183 4.33 -6.19 -13.04
N LYS A 184 4.40 -4.98 -13.58
CA LYS A 184 4.95 -4.74 -14.92
C LYS A 184 6.41 -5.18 -14.98
N GLU A 185 7.26 -4.80 -14.03
CA GLU A 185 8.68 -5.18 -14.04
C GLU A 185 8.85 -6.69 -13.94
N LYS A 186 8.17 -7.35 -13.00
CA LYS A 186 8.22 -8.81 -12.87
C LYS A 186 7.60 -9.55 -14.05
N SER A 187 6.67 -8.95 -14.79
CA SER A 187 6.11 -9.56 -16.01
C SER A 187 7.15 -9.71 -17.14
N LYS A 188 8.25 -8.97 -17.08
CA LYS A 188 9.38 -9.10 -18.02
C LYS A 188 10.26 -10.31 -17.75
N PHE A 189 10.06 -11.01 -16.63
CA PHE A 189 10.79 -12.25 -16.37
C PHE A 189 10.48 -13.23 -17.48
N ILE A 190 11.48 -13.98 -17.94
CA ILE A 190 11.34 -14.95 -19.05
C ILE A 190 10.16 -15.92 -18.83
N HIS A 191 9.90 -16.29 -17.58
CA HIS A 191 8.75 -17.13 -17.20
C HIS A 191 7.38 -16.50 -17.56
N TYR A 192 7.29 -15.17 -17.57
CA TYR A 192 6.09 -14.39 -17.83
C TYR A 192 6.11 -13.66 -19.18
N GLU A 193 7.21 -13.73 -19.92
CA GLU A 193 7.40 -13.02 -21.18
C GLU A 193 6.26 -13.34 -22.18
N GLY A 194 5.64 -12.30 -22.72
CA GLY A 194 4.54 -12.40 -23.68
C GLY A 194 3.19 -12.86 -23.10
N LYS A 195 3.08 -13.04 -21.77
CA LYS A 195 1.81 -13.43 -21.12
C LYS A 195 0.97 -12.23 -20.67
N PHE A 196 1.58 -11.06 -20.54
CA PHE A 196 0.94 -9.85 -20.02
C PHE A 196 1.33 -8.64 -20.86
N GLU A 197 0.38 -7.73 -21.06
CA GLU A 197 0.59 -6.44 -21.72
C GLU A 197 0.22 -5.32 -20.75
N TYR A 198 1.15 -4.40 -20.52
CA TYR A 198 0.96 -3.25 -19.63
C TYR A 198 1.14 -1.95 -20.42
N ALA A 199 0.31 -0.96 -20.13
CA ALA A 199 0.47 0.39 -20.68
C ALA A 199 1.68 1.09 -20.03
N GLU A 200 2.56 1.70 -20.83
CA GLU A 200 3.72 2.44 -20.32
C GLU A 200 3.33 3.86 -19.88
N LYS A 201 2.72 3.98 -18.69
CA LYS A 201 2.43 5.30 -18.11
C LYS A 201 3.71 5.95 -17.52
N TYR A 202 4.56 5.15 -16.86
CA TYR A 202 5.80 5.60 -16.23
C TYR A 202 6.98 4.70 -16.66
N PRO A 203 7.59 4.94 -17.83
CA PRO A 203 8.63 4.07 -18.37
C PRO A 203 9.96 4.15 -17.62
N GLU A 204 10.26 5.27 -16.96
CA GLU A 204 11.55 5.50 -16.29
C GLU A 204 11.56 5.03 -14.83
N ILE A 205 10.38 4.74 -14.25
CA ILE A 205 10.29 4.21 -12.89
C ILE A 205 10.52 2.70 -12.93
N SER A 206 11.56 2.26 -12.22
CA SER A 206 11.90 0.85 -11.99
C SER A 206 12.38 0.68 -10.54
N ASP A 207 12.51 -0.57 -10.08
CA ASP A 207 12.96 -0.92 -8.72
C ASP A 207 12.21 -0.13 -7.63
N VAL A 208 10.89 -0.30 -7.60
CA VAL A 208 10.01 0.45 -6.69
C VAL A 208 10.12 0.01 -5.23
N LYS A 209 10.83 -1.09 -4.96
CA LYS A 209 10.96 -1.66 -3.62
C LYS A 209 11.55 -0.66 -2.62
N GLY A 210 12.55 0.12 -3.04
CA GLY A 210 13.14 1.18 -2.21
C GLY A 210 12.11 2.24 -1.80
N TYR A 211 11.32 2.72 -2.75
CA TYR A 211 10.24 3.69 -2.47
C TYR A 211 9.17 3.11 -1.55
N VAL A 212 8.78 1.85 -1.76
CA VAL A 212 7.79 1.16 -0.93
C VAL A 212 8.30 1.00 0.51
N ILE A 213 9.57 0.69 0.73
CA ILE A 213 10.17 0.61 2.08
C ILE A 213 10.04 1.96 2.81
N GLU A 214 10.28 3.07 2.13
CA GLU A 214 10.15 4.42 2.71
C GLU A 214 8.68 4.84 2.92
N LEU A 215 7.77 4.38 2.07
CA LEU A 215 6.33 4.69 2.14
C LEU A 215 5.60 3.89 3.23
N LYS A 216 5.93 2.61 3.42
CA LYS A 216 5.25 1.71 4.36
C LYS A 216 5.07 2.26 5.78
N PRO A 217 6.07 2.89 6.42
CA PRO A 217 5.90 3.47 7.76
C PRO A 217 4.84 4.57 7.85
N LEU A 218 4.45 5.16 6.70
CA LEU A 218 3.45 6.20 6.60
C LEU A 218 2.05 5.66 6.25
N LEU A 219 1.94 4.36 5.92
CA LEU A 219 0.68 3.68 5.64
C LEU A 219 0.00 3.20 6.93
N ARG A 220 -1.33 3.04 6.87
CA ARG A 220 -2.07 2.38 7.94
C ARG A 220 -1.76 0.87 7.93
N GLN A 221 -1.75 0.24 9.10
CA GLN A 221 -1.47 -1.21 9.20
C GLN A 221 -2.52 -2.03 8.42
N GLU A 222 -3.75 -1.54 8.35
CA GLU A 222 -4.88 -2.12 7.62
C GLU A 222 -4.60 -2.16 6.12
N THR A 223 -3.93 -1.14 5.56
CA THR A 223 -3.49 -1.10 4.16
C THR A 223 -2.42 -2.18 3.91
N ILE A 224 -1.45 -2.35 4.82
CA ILE A 224 -0.45 -3.41 4.69
C ILE A 224 -1.13 -4.79 4.75
N LYS A 225 -2.08 -4.97 5.69
CA LYS A 225 -2.86 -6.21 5.83
C LYS A 225 -3.71 -6.52 4.60
N SER A 226 -4.24 -5.53 3.87
CA SER A 226 -4.99 -5.79 2.64
C SER A 226 -4.09 -6.36 1.55
N TYR A 227 -2.88 -5.83 1.33
CA TYR A 227 -1.93 -6.41 0.37
C TYR A 227 -1.46 -7.80 0.78
N LEU A 228 -1.25 -8.05 2.07
CA LEU A 228 -0.92 -9.40 2.55
C LEU A 228 -2.07 -10.40 2.32
N LYS A 229 -3.31 -9.95 2.43
CA LYS A 229 -4.48 -10.75 2.08
C LYS A 229 -4.54 -11.01 0.58
N GLU A 230 -4.25 -10.03 -0.26
CA GLU A 230 -4.13 -10.21 -1.71
C GLU A 230 -3.01 -11.16 -2.11
N LEU A 231 -1.88 -11.13 -1.38
CA LEU A 231 -0.80 -12.10 -1.54
C LEU A 231 -1.31 -13.51 -1.26
N ILE A 232 -2.03 -13.73 -0.15
CA ILE A 232 -2.64 -15.04 0.15
C ILE A 232 -3.61 -15.47 -0.97
N ILE A 233 -4.46 -14.57 -1.45
CA ILE A 233 -5.39 -14.86 -2.56
C ILE A 233 -4.61 -15.26 -3.81
N SER A 234 -3.53 -14.54 -4.12
CA SER A 234 -2.68 -14.81 -5.29
C SER A 234 -1.98 -16.16 -5.19
N VAL A 235 -1.45 -16.49 -4.01
CA VAL A 235 -0.84 -17.80 -3.71
C VAL A 235 -1.86 -18.93 -3.87
N THR A 236 -3.04 -18.79 -3.26
CA THR A 236 -4.07 -19.85 -3.25
C THR A 236 -4.74 -20.02 -4.60
N SER A 237 -4.78 -18.97 -5.42
CA SER A 237 -5.36 -18.98 -6.78
C SER A 237 -4.33 -19.28 -7.86
N GLY A 238 -3.05 -19.40 -7.52
CA GLY A 238 -1.96 -19.67 -8.47
C GLY A 238 -1.59 -18.50 -9.39
N HIS A 239 -1.93 -17.27 -9.01
CA HIS A 239 -1.56 -16.04 -9.73
C HIS A 239 -0.10 -15.68 -9.43
N SER A 240 0.84 -16.43 -10.02
CA SER A 240 2.24 -16.39 -9.63
C SER A 240 2.92 -15.02 -9.84
N LEU A 241 2.55 -14.27 -10.89
CA LEU A 241 3.07 -12.92 -11.13
C LEU A 241 2.70 -11.97 -9.97
N GLN A 242 1.41 -11.87 -9.65
CA GLN A 242 0.94 -11.04 -8.53
C GLN A 242 1.55 -11.51 -7.21
N ALA A 243 1.66 -12.83 -7.01
CA ALA A 243 2.24 -13.39 -5.80
C ALA A 243 3.71 -13.01 -5.63
N VAL A 244 4.54 -13.09 -6.68
CA VAL A 244 5.96 -12.72 -6.59
C VAL A 244 6.15 -11.21 -6.41
N SER A 245 5.34 -10.37 -7.08
CA SER A 245 5.38 -8.91 -6.93
C SER A 245 5.01 -8.49 -5.50
N LEU A 246 3.87 -8.95 -4.99
CA LEU A 246 3.43 -8.67 -3.63
C LEU A 246 4.41 -9.25 -2.60
N TYR A 247 4.95 -10.44 -2.83
CA TYR A 247 5.97 -10.99 -1.94
C TYR A 247 7.22 -10.12 -1.94
N ASN A 248 7.73 -9.68 -3.10
CA ASN A 248 8.90 -8.81 -3.16
C ASN A 248 8.71 -7.51 -2.38
N LEU A 249 7.52 -6.92 -2.46
CA LEU A 249 7.22 -5.67 -1.78
C LEU A 249 6.89 -5.87 -0.29
N PHE A 250 6.31 -7.01 0.14
CA PHE A 250 5.73 -7.17 1.49
C PHE A 250 6.26 -8.35 2.32
N HIS A 251 7.29 -9.08 1.89
CA HIS A 251 7.80 -10.26 2.62
C HIS A 251 8.26 -9.96 4.07
N GLU A 252 8.69 -8.74 4.36
CA GLU A 252 9.09 -8.31 5.72
C GLU A 252 7.89 -8.23 6.69
N ASP A 253 6.69 -8.02 6.14
CA ASP A 253 5.44 -7.82 6.89
C ASP A 253 4.64 -9.10 7.12
N LEU A 254 5.13 -10.27 6.67
CA LEU A 254 4.45 -11.56 6.84
C LEU A 254 4.19 -11.93 8.31
N HIS A 255 4.91 -11.31 9.26
CA HIS A 255 4.64 -11.43 10.69
C HIS A 255 3.23 -10.96 11.11
N LEU A 256 2.52 -10.21 10.25
CA LEU A 256 1.12 -9.80 10.44
C LEU A 256 0.11 -10.89 10.03
N LEU A 257 0.55 -11.98 9.39
CA LEU A 257 -0.27 -13.13 9.01
C LEU A 257 -0.29 -14.22 10.09
N SER A 258 -1.24 -15.16 9.95
CA SER A 258 -1.26 -16.38 10.77
C SER A 258 -0.06 -17.29 10.44
N GLU A 259 0.34 -18.17 11.36
CA GLU A 259 1.46 -19.09 11.11
C GLU A 259 1.21 -20.03 9.91
N ASP A 260 -0.04 -20.46 9.74
CA ASP A 260 -0.44 -21.31 8.61
C ASP A 260 -0.33 -20.55 7.28
N ASP A 261 -0.79 -19.30 7.23
CA ASP A 261 -0.69 -18.45 6.04
C ASP A 261 0.77 -18.10 5.71
N GLN A 262 1.58 -17.79 6.74
CA GLN A 262 3.01 -17.56 6.58
C GLN A 262 3.68 -18.78 5.91
N PHE A 263 3.42 -19.98 6.44
CA PHE A 263 4.02 -21.20 5.91
C PHE A 263 3.53 -21.53 4.49
N MET A 264 2.25 -21.26 4.19
CA MET A 264 1.69 -21.43 2.86
C MET A 264 2.35 -20.52 1.82
N VAL A 265 2.49 -19.22 2.13
CA VAL A 265 3.19 -18.25 1.26
C VAL A 265 4.62 -18.71 1.00
N VAL A 266 5.36 -19.08 2.05
CA VAL A 266 6.74 -19.57 1.95
C VAL A 266 6.85 -20.79 1.05
N THR A 267 5.99 -21.79 1.26
CA THR A 267 5.98 -23.04 0.48
C THR A 267 5.76 -22.73 -1.00
N TYR A 268 4.80 -21.84 -1.29
CA TYR A 268 4.51 -21.43 -2.66
C TYR A 268 5.68 -20.66 -3.28
N MET A 269 6.31 -19.73 -2.56
CA MET A 269 7.48 -18.98 -3.03
C MET A 269 8.68 -19.90 -3.33
N PHE A 270 8.95 -20.91 -2.49
CA PHE A 270 9.96 -21.93 -2.80
C PHE A 270 9.63 -22.72 -4.07
N SER A 271 8.35 -23.07 -4.28
CA SER A 271 7.92 -23.76 -5.50
C SER A 271 8.04 -22.89 -6.76
N LEU A 272 7.80 -21.57 -6.63
CA LEU A 272 7.98 -20.63 -7.73
C LEU A 272 9.45 -20.43 -8.04
N LEU A 273 10.32 -20.41 -7.04
CA LEU A 273 11.75 -20.18 -7.21
C LEU A 273 12.30 -21.11 -8.29
N GLY A 274 12.00 -22.41 -8.22
CA GLY A 274 12.38 -23.41 -9.23
C GLY A 274 11.89 -23.14 -10.67
N ASN A 275 10.87 -22.30 -10.86
CA ASN A 275 10.27 -21.96 -12.15
C ASN A 275 10.69 -20.57 -12.69
N ILE A 276 11.14 -19.66 -11.82
CA ILE A 276 11.50 -18.26 -12.16
C ILE A 276 13.01 -17.99 -12.15
N LEU A 277 13.81 -19.05 -12.05
CA LEU A 277 15.25 -19.07 -11.82
C LEU A 277 16.07 -18.18 -12.75
N GLU A 278 15.69 -18.00 -14.00
CA GLU A 278 16.53 -17.29 -14.97
C GLU A 278 16.78 -15.80 -14.61
N ASN A 279 16.09 -15.27 -13.58
CA ASN A 279 16.20 -13.88 -13.10
C ASN A 279 16.86 -13.76 -11.71
N TYR A 280 17.76 -14.68 -11.34
CA TYR A 280 18.48 -14.68 -10.05
C TYR A 280 19.11 -13.34 -9.69
N ARG A 281 19.64 -12.62 -10.68
CA ARG A 281 20.25 -11.30 -10.48
C ARG A 281 19.29 -10.31 -9.81
N GLU A 282 18.06 -10.25 -10.31
CA GLU A 282 17.06 -9.32 -9.80
C GLU A 282 16.54 -9.78 -8.44
N LEU A 283 16.24 -11.08 -8.29
CA LEU A 283 15.79 -11.64 -7.01
C LEU A 283 16.83 -11.46 -5.89
N ALA A 284 18.11 -11.63 -6.20
CA ALA A 284 19.21 -11.41 -5.27
C ALA A 284 19.43 -9.92 -4.98
N ALA A 285 19.41 -9.05 -6.00
CA ALA A 285 19.57 -7.60 -5.81
C ALA A 285 18.46 -7.03 -4.92
N ASP A 286 17.21 -7.44 -5.17
CA ASP A 286 16.04 -7.01 -4.42
C ASP A 286 16.00 -7.62 -3.01
N LYS A 287 16.82 -8.63 -2.72
CA LYS A 287 16.75 -9.43 -1.48
C LYS A 287 15.37 -10.03 -1.21
N THR A 288 14.64 -10.40 -2.27
CA THR A 288 13.25 -10.89 -2.22
C THR A 288 13.09 -12.05 -1.23
N PHE A 289 14.08 -12.94 -1.14
CA PHE A 289 14.02 -14.15 -0.32
C PHE A 289 14.75 -14.04 1.03
N SER A 290 15.23 -12.85 1.40
CA SER A 290 16.08 -12.65 2.59
C SER A 290 15.40 -12.93 3.93
N THR A 291 14.06 -13.00 3.97
CA THR A 291 13.30 -13.31 5.19
C THR A 291 12.54 -14.64 5.12
N ILE A 292 12.71 -15.43 4.05
CA ILE A 292 11.86 -16.59 3.81
C ILE A 292 11.98 -17.66 4.92
N GLY A 293 13.19 -17.90 5.42
CA GLY A 293 13.50 -18.87 6.45
C GLY A 293 12.91 -18.55 7.83
N LYS A 294 12.66 -17.26 8.13
CA LYS A 294 12.00 -16.83 9.38
C LYS A 294 10.60 -17.44 9.53
N TYR A 295 9.96 -17.74 8.40
CA TYR A 295 8.58 -18.21 8.31
C TYR A 295 8.49 -19.70 7.92
N ALA A 296 9.62 -20.32 7.54
CA ALA A 296 9.74 -21.75 7.28
C ALA A 296 10.04 -22.52 8.59
N LYS A 297 9.04 -22.71 9.45
CA LYS A 297 9.24 -23.32 10.79
C LYS A 297 9.17 -24.85 10.80
N GLY A 298 9.85 -25.45 11.78
CA GLY A 298 9.78 -26.88 12.10
C GLY A 298 10.34 -27.79 11.00
N ASP A 299 10.03 -29.09 11.09
CA ASP A 299 10.56 -30.12 10.17
C ASP A 299 10.19 -29.86 8.70
N LYS A 300 9.01 -29.27 8.45
CA LYS A 300 8.61 -28.91 7.10
C LYS A 300 9.49 -27.80 6.51
N GLY A 301 9.83 -26.79 7.31
CA GLY A 301 10.76 -25.74 6.89
C GLY A 301 12.17 -26.27 6.61
N LYS A 302 12.65 -27.18 7.45
CA LYS A 302 13.91 -27.91 7.21
C LYS A 302 13.88 -28.66 5.88
N GLN A 303 12.79 -29.37 5.60
CA GLN A 303 12.64 -30.11 4.36
C GLN A 303 12.64 -29.17 3.13
N LEU A 304 11.94 -28.03 3.19
CA LEU A 304 11.96 -27.04 2.11
C LEU A 304 13.38 -26.54 1.82
N LEU A 305 14.18 -26.27 2.85
CA LEU A 305 15.57 -25.85 2.67
C LEU A 305 16.44 -26.96 2.05
N LYS A 306 16.28 -28.21 2.50
CA LYS A 306 16.99 -29.37 1.94
C LYS A 306 16.62 -29.63 0.48
N ASP A 307 15.34 -29.53 0.15
CA ASP A 307 14.84 -29.66 -1.22
C ASP A 307 15.42 -28.55 -2.11
N PHE A 308 15.45 -27.31 -1.61
CA PHE A 308 16.07 -26.19 -2.32
C PHE A 308 17.59 -26.37 -2.52
N CYS A 309 18.33 -26.83 -1.51
CA CYS A 309 19.77 -27.09 -1.65
C CYS A 309 20.02 -28.20 -2.68
N SER A 310 19.23 -29.28 -2.64
CA SER A 310 19.30 -30.37 -3.61
C SER A 310 18.95 -29.90 -5.02
N PHE A 311 18.00 -28.98 -5.13
CA PHE A 311 17.63 -28.31 -6.37
C PHE A 311 18.79 -27.46 -6.91
N ALA A 312 19.48 -26.69 -6.06
CA ALA A 312 20.54 -25.77 -6.48
C ALA A 312 21.74 -26.48 -7.11
N ILE A 313 22.13 -27.66 -6.61
CA ILE A 313 23.33 -28.40 -7.07
C ILE A 313 23.39 -28.58 -8.60
N PRO A 314 22.36 -29.15 -9.27
CA PRO A 314 22.40 -29.33 -10.73
C PRO A 314 21.92 -28.12 -11.54
N HIS A 315 21.30 -27.12 -10.93
CA HIS A 315 20.66 -26.01 -11.68
C HIS A 315 21.44 -24.69 -11.59
N PHE A 316 22.33 -24.53 -10.62
CA PHE A 316 23.16 -23.33 -10.50
C PHE A 316 24.44 -23.51 -11.32
N GLY A 317 24.81 -22.48 -12.08
CA GLY A 317 26.03 -22.47 -12.87
C GLY A 317 26.06 -21.45 -14.00
N GLY A 318 27.18 -21.45 -14.73
CA GLY A 318 27.34 -20.64 -15.92
C GLY A 318 27.57 -19.16 -15.63
N LYS A 319 26.96 -18.26 -16.42
CA LYS A 319 27.28 -16.82 -16.41
C LYS A 319 26.66 -16.03 -15.25
N ALA A 320 25.67 -16.59 -14.57
CA ALA A 320 24.92 -15.94 -13.50
C ALA A 320 25.30 -16.43 -12.09
N ILE A 321 26.35 -17.27 -11.99
CA ILE A 321 26.66 -18.01 -10.76
C ILE A 321 26.85 -17.13 -9.53
N ASP A 322 27.45 -15.94 -9.65
CA ASP A 322 27.63 -15.07 -8.48
C ASP A 322 26.28 -14.65 -7.87
N PHE A 323 25.26 -14.39 -8.70
CA PHE A 323 23.91 -14.02 -8.25
C PHE A 323 23.13 -15.21 -7.71
N GLU A 324 23.33 -16.39 -8.31
CA GLU A 324 22.76 -17.65 -7.80
C GLU A 324 23.29 -17.97 -6.41
N ILE A 325 24.61 -17.81 -6.20
CA ILE A 325 25.20 -17.99 -4.87
C ILE A 325 24.75 -16.89 -3.91
N ASP A 326 24.58 -15.65 -4.35
CA ASP A 326 23.98 -14.59 -3.51
C ASP A 326 22.56 -14.97 -3.06
N LEU A 327 21.74 -15.55 -3.94
CA LEU A 327 20.40 -16.02 -3.59
C LEU A 327 20.44 -17.20 -2.61
N LEU A 328 21.31 -18.19 -2.85
CA LEU A 328 21.53 -19.30 -1.91
C LEU A 328 21.93 -18.79 -0.53
N GLU A 329 22.88 -17.84 -0.50
CA GLU A 329 23.35 -17.20 0.72
C GLU A 329 22.19 -16.51 1.44
N GLN A 330 21.40 -15.68 0.75
CA GLN A 330 20.23 -15.01 1.33
C GLN A 330 19.23 -15.98 1.93
N ILE A 331 18.92 -17.07 1.21
CA ILE A 331 17.98 -18.08 1.70
C ILE A 331 18.57 -18.77 2.93
N LEU A 332 19.81 -19.27 2.88
CA LEU A 332 20.45 -19.96 4.02
C LEU A 332 20.50 -19.08 5.28
N TYR A 333 20.93 -17.83 5.16
CA TYR A 333 21.02 -16.90 6.28
C TYR A 333 19.67 -16.39 6.78
N SER A 334 18.59 -16.64 6.06
CA SER A 334 17.23 -16.34 6.54
C SER A 334 16.70 -17.38 7.54
N PHE A 335 17.32 -18.56 7.63
CA PHE A 335 16.95 -19.62 8.57
C PHE A 335 17.71 -19.51 9.91
N PRO A 336 17.18 -20.09 11.00
CA PRO A 336 17.93 -20.29 12.24
C PRO A 336 19.24 -21.06 12.02
N GLU A 337 20.26 -20.75 12.84
CA GLU A 337 21.63 -21.30 12.69
C GLU A 337 21.66 -22.83 12.70
N ASP A 338 20.87 -23.47 13.58
CA ASP A 338 20.78 -24.93 13.69
C ASP A 338 20.18 -25.58 12.43
N VAL A 339 19.18 -24.94 11.82
CA VAL A 339 18.55 -25.42 10.58
C VAL A 339 19.50 -25.25 9.40
N LYS A 340 20.20 -24.12 9.35
CA LYS A 340 21.19 -23.81 8.33
C LYS A 340 22.36 -24.81 8.39
N ASP A 341 22.92 -25.05 9.57
CA ASP A 341 24.04 -25.97 9.76
C ASP A 341 23.66 -27.40 9.37
N GLU A 342 22.45 -27.85 9.72
CA GLU A 342 21.93 -29.16 9.31
C GLU A 342 21.81 -29.26 7.77
N ALA A 343 21.27 -28.24 7.11
CA ALA A 343 21.14 -28.22 5.65
C ALA A 343 22.50 -28.17 4.93
N LEU A 344 23.47 -27.44 5.49
CA LEU A 344 24.85 -27.38 4.96
C LEU A 344 25.58 -28.72 5.12
N GLU A 345 25.39 -29.42 6.23
CA GLU A 345 25.96 -30.75 6.42
C GLU A 345 25.33 -31.76 5.46
N ASP A 346 24.00 -31.74 5.28
CA ASP A 346 23.33 -32.58 4.28
C ASP A 346 23.81 -32.29 2.86
N LEU A 347 23.96 -31.00 2.51
CA LEU A 347 24.53 -30.57 1.23
C LEU A 347 25.97 -31.10 1.04
N LYS A 348 26.79 -31.03 2.09
CA LYS A 348 28.17 -31.56 2.09
C LYS A 348 28.18 -33.07 1.88
N GLN A 349 27.33 -33.82 2.58
CA GLN A 349 27.23 -35.27 2.43
C GLN A 349 26.77 -35.68 1.03
N ASN A 350 25.84 -34.94 0.42
CA ASN A 350 25.38 -35.18 -0.95
C ASN A 350 26.46 -34.93 -2.01
N LEU A 351 27.49 -34.13 -1.68
CA LEU A 351 28.62 -33.84 -2.56
C LEU A 351 29.83 -34.74 -2.29
N LEU A 352 29.77 -35.65 -1.30
CA LEU A 352 30.85 -36.57 -0.97
C LEU A 352 30.58 -38.00 -1.49
N PRO A 353 31.62 -38.72 -1.96
CA PRO A 353 32.99 -38.27 -2.16
C PRO A 353 33.11 -37.40 -3.43
N LEU A 354 33.90 -36.32 -3.37
CA LEU A 354 33.99 -35.31 -4.45
C LEU A 354 34.43 -35.91 -5.79
N GLU A 355 35.20 -37.01 -5.77
CA GLU A 355 35.65 -37.70 -6.99
C GLU A 355 34.51 -38.32 -7.81
N LYS A 356 33.32 -38.47 -7.21
CA LYS A 356 32.12 -38.96 -7.89
C LYS A 356 31.20 -37.84 -8.37
N VAL A 357 31.49 -36.59 -8.00
CA VAL A 357 30.70 -35.43 -8.42
C VAL A 357 31.10 -35.04 -9.85
N PRO A 358 30.13 -34.83 -10.76
CA PRO A 358 30.40 -34.32 -12.10
C PRO A 358 31.28 -33.05 -12.08
N LYS A 359 32.26 -33.00 -12.98
CA LYS A 359 33.28 -31.93 -13.01
C LYS A 359 32.65 -30.53 -13.17
N ASP A 360 31.60 -30.44 -13.96
CA ASP A 360 30.79 -29.24 -14.17
C ASP A 360 30.12 -28.76 -12.87
N ILE A 361 29.62 -29.66 -12.03
CA ILE A 361 29.07 -29.30 -10.71
C ILE A 361 30.18 -28.81 -9.76
N ILE A 362 31.36 -29.42 -9.82
CA ILE A 362 32.52 -28.99 -9.02
C ILE A 362 32.93 -27.55 -9.39
N GLU A 363 33.05 -27.28 -10.69
CA GLU A 363 33.48 -25.96 -11.20
C GLU A 363 32.40 -24.90 -11.02
N ASN A 364 31.14 -25.24 -11.31
CA ASN A 364 30.04 -24.27 -11.39
C ASN A 364 29.30 -24.07 -10.07
N PHE A 365 29.32 -25.01 -9.13
CA PHE A 365 28.58 -24.89 -7.87
C PHE A 365 29.49 -25.02 -6.65
N VAL A 366 30.22 -26.14 -6.53
CA VAL A 366 31.02 -26.42 -5.32
C VAL A 366 32.11 -25.38 -5.10
N THR A 367 32.87 -25.05 -6.15
CA THR A 367 33.98 -24.07 -6.05
C THR A 367 33.49 -22.67 -5.64
N PRO A 368 32.45 -22.09 -6.28
CA PRO A 368 31.83 -20.83 -5.83
C PRO A 368 31.32 -20.86 -4.39
N VAL A 369 30.63 -21.93 -3.98
CA VAL A 369 30.08 -22.08 -2.62
C VAL A 369 31.20 -22.12 -1.57
N ILE A 370 32.31 -22.84 -1.84
CA ILE A 370 33.50 -22.84 -0.97
C ILE A 370 34.15 -21.46 -0.94
N LYS A 371 34.28 -20.78 -2.09
CA LYS A 371 34.90 -19.45 -2.19
C LYS A 371 34.14 -18.40 -1.36
N ARG A 372 32.80 -18.52 -1.28
CA ARG A 372 31.94 -17.70 -0.41
C ARG A 372 31.95 -18.14 1.07
N GLY A 373 32.63 -19.24 1.40
CA GLY A 373 32.76 -19.74 2.76
C GLY A 373 31.52 -20.45 3.29
N LEU A 374 30.56 -20.80 2.42
CA LEU A 374 29.33 -21.50 2.79
C LEU A 374 29.56 -22.98 3.08
N LEU A 375 30.54 -23.61 2.41
CA LEU A 375 30.96 -25.00 2.66
C LEU A 375 32.46 -25.09 2.88
N LYS A 376 32.86 -26.09 3.68
CA LYS A 376 34.26 -26.49 3.91
C LYS A 376 34.38 -28.00 3.80
N PHE A 377 35.26 -28.45 2.91
CA PHE A 377 35.68 -29.84 2.78
C PHE A 377 37.07 -29.96 3.41
N GLU A 378 37.27 -30.99 4.23
CA GLU A 378 38.54 -31.27 4.92
C GLU A 378 39.53 -31.98 3.99
#